data_AF-A0A7W7CCM1-F1
#
_entry.id   AF-A0A7W7CCM1-F1
#
_cell.length_a   1.000
_cell.length_b   1.000
_cell.length_c   1.000
_cell.angle_alpha   90.00
_cell.angle_beta   90.00
_cell.angle_gamma   90.00
#
_symmetry.space_group_name_H-M   'P 1'
#
loop_
_entity.id
_entity.type
_entity.pdbx_description
1 polymer ?
#
loop_
_entity_poly.entity_id
_entity_poly.type
_entity_poly.pdbx_seq_one_letter_code
_entity_poly.pdbx_strand_id
1 'polypeptide(L)'
;MASSDTGYSGLAGDLFLRLAEDGRLALGREQAGAIVDDLVRTLDSVHLLLRGSSTRQRGLEAARRELPKYIEAFRLVRDRAR
;
A
#
# COMPACT_ATOMS: atom_id res chain seq x y z
N MET A 1 -15.47 27.54 13.68
CA MET A 1 -14.45 26.85 12.89
C MET A 1 -13.56 26.06 13.84
N ALA A 2 -13.83 24.77 14.02
CA ALA A 2 -12.92 23.82 14.65
C ALA A 2 -13.58 22.43 14.57
N SER A 3 -13.19 21.63 13.58
CA SER A 3 -13.34 20.19 13.66
C SER A 3 -12.09 19.54 13.09
N SER A 4 -11.36 18.92 14.02
CA SER A 4 -10.42 17.82 13.84
C SER A 4 -9.30 18.02 12.83
N ASP A 5 -8.14 18.46 13.34
CA ASP A 5 -7.00 17.56 13.54
C ASP A 5 -7.10 16.23 12.77
N THR A 6 -6.99 16.27 11.44
CA THR A 6 -6.72 15.06 10.67
C THR A 6 -5.24 14.77 10.85
N GLY A 7 -4.91 14.10 11.95
CA GLY A 7 -3.57 13.65 12.26
C GLY A 7 -3.01 12.82 11.11
N TYR A 8 -2.30 13.47 10.18
CA TYR A 8 -1.42 12.82 9.22
C TYR A 8 -0.18 12.33 9.96
N SER A 9 -0.36 11.26 10.74
CA SER A 9 0.74 10.56 11.42
C SER A 9 1.10 9.23 10.74
N GLY A 10 0.37 8.79 9.71
CA GLY A 10 0.60 7.53 8.99
C GLY A 10 0.83 7.73 7.50
N LEU A 11 1.77 6.97 6.93
CA LEU A 11 2.28 7.03 5.56
C LEU A 11 1.20 6.78 4.47
N ALA A 12 1.55 6.99 3.20
CA ALA A 12 0.64 6.99 2.06
C ALA A 12 -0.18 5.68 1.85
N GLY A 13 0.26 4.52 2.36
CA GLY A 13 -0.50 3.27 2.33
C GLY A 13 -1.80 3.33 3.13
N ASP A 14 -1.81 4.01 4.28
CA ASP A 14 -3.00 4.14 5.13
C ASP A 14 -4.10 4.98 4.43
N LEU A 15 -3.68 5.99 3.66
CA LEU A 15 -4.59 6.79 2.84
C LEU A 15 -5.21 5.95 1.72
N PHE A 16 -4.40 5.14 1.03
CA PHE A 16 -4.89 4.28 -0.06
C PHE A 16 -5.88 3.23 0.45
N LEU A 17 -5.61 2.61 1.60
CA LEU A 17 -6.54 1.69 2.27
C LEU A 17 -7.88 2.38 2.52
N ARG A 18 -7.87 3.55 3.17
CA ARG A 18 -9.09 4.29 3.46
C ARG A 18 -9.86 4.69 2.19
N LEU A 19 -9.17 5.16 1.15
CA LEU A 19 -9.80 5.49 -0.12
C LEU A 19 -10.43 4.25 -0.79
N ALA A 20 -9.77 3.10 -0.70
CA ALA A 20 -10.32 1.85 -1.18
C ALA A 20 -11.54 1.41 -0.36
N GLU A 21 -11.47 1.47 0.97
CA GLU A 21 -12.57 1.19 1.91
C GLU A 21 -13.78 2.08 1.67
N ASP A 22 -13.57 3.37 1.42
CA ASP A 22 -14.63 4.35 1.13
C ASP A 22 -15.15 4.24 -0.32
N GLY A 23 -14.57 3.37 -1.17
CA GLY A 23 -14.94 3.23 -2.58
C GLY A 23 -14.55 4.44 -3.44
N ARG A 24 -13.63 5.28 -2.96
CA ARG A 24 -13.19 6.53 -3.59
C ARG A 24 -11.93 6.36 -4.44
N LEU A 25 -11.31 5.18 -4.43
CA LEU A 25 -10.18 4.86 -5.29
C LEU A 25 -10.70 4.51 -6.70
N ALA A 26 -10.58 5.46 -7.64
CA ALA A 26 -11.02 5.30 -9.02
C ALA A 26 -10.02 4.46 -9.83
N LEU A 27 -10.10 3.14 -9.70
CA LEU A 27 -9.23 2.19 -10.41
C LEU A 27 -10.05 0.99 -10.92
N GLY A 28 -9.77 0.53 -12.15
CA GLY A 28 -10.44 -0.64 -12.73
C GLY A 28 -9.95 -1.97 -12.14
N ARG A 29 -10.79 -3.02 -12.17
CA ARG A 29 -10.50 -4.35 -11.60
C ARG A 29 -9.24 -5.01 -12.16
N GLU A 30 -9.11 -5.06 -13.47
CA GLU A 30 -7.96 -5.66 -14.15
C GLU A 30 -6.67 -4.93 -13.79
N GLN A 31 -6.73 -3.59 -13.74
CA GLN A 31 -5.60 -2.75 -13.36
C GLN A 31 -5.24 -2.94 -11.87
N ALA A 32 -6.23 -3.05 -10.98
CA ALA A 32 -6.01 -3.35 -9.57
C ALA A 32 -5.31 -4.71 -9.39
N GLY A 33 -5.71 -5.72 -10.15
CA GLY A 33 -5.07 -7.04 -10.15
C GLY A 33 -3.60 -6.98 -10.56
N ALA A 34 -3.30 -6.32 -11.69
CA ALA A 34 -1.93 -6.17 -12.18
C ALA A 34 -1.03 -5.43 -11.16
N ILE A 35 -1.54 -4.37 -10.54
CA ILE A 35 -0.80 -3.62 -9.50
C ILE A 35 -0.53 -4.49 -8.26
N VAL A 36 -1.49 -5.33 -7.85
CA VAL A 36 -1.27 -6.27 -6.74
C VAL A 36 -0.11 -7.21 -7.05
N ASP A 37 -0.07 -7.79 -8.24
CA ASP A 37 0.98 -8.74 -8.63
C ASP A 37 2.37 -8.09 -8.66
N ASP A 38 2.47 -6.86 -9.16
CA ASP A 38 3.71 -6.07 -9.16
C ASP A 38 4.19 -5.72 -7.74
N LEU A 39 3.26 -5.31 -6.87
CA LEU A 39 3.60 -4.94 -5.49
C LEU A 39 4.02 -6.15 -4.66
N VAL A 40 3.40 -7.32 -4.86
CA VAL A 40 3.81 -8.58 -4.22
C VAL A 40 5.24 -8.94 -4.62
N ARG A 41 5.56 -8.93 -5.92
CA ARG A 41 6.94 -9.17 -6.41
C ARG A 41 7.95 -8.19 -5.81
N THR A 42 7.55 -6.93 -5.68
CA THR A 42 8.39 -5.88 -5.09
C THR A 42 8.63 -6.14 -3.60
N LEU A 43 7.59 -6.54 -2.84
CA LEU A 43 7.69 -6.83 -1.42
C LEU A 43 8.61 -8.03 -1.13
N ASP A 44 8.57 -9.06 -1.98
CA ASP A 44 9.48 -10.21 -1.90
C ASP A 44 10.93 -9.77 -2.09
N SER A 45 11.19 -8.93 -3.09
CA SER A 45 12.52 -8.36 -3.36
C SER A 45 13.01 -7.51 -2.18
N VAL A 46 12.15 -6.69 -1.58
CA VAL A 46 12.48 -5.90 -0.38
C VAL A 46 12.82 -6.81 0.81
N HIS A 47 12.07 -7.88 1.03
CA HIS A 47 12.37 -8.85 2.10
C HIS A 47 13.73 -9.52 1.91
N LEU A 48 14.07 -9.92 0.68
CA LEU A 48 15.37 -10.51 0.38
C LEU A 48 16.52 -9.52 0.62
N LEU A 49 16.35 -8.27 0.21
CA LEU A 49 17.37 -7.22 0.40
C LEU A 49 17.59 -6.88 1.88
N LEU A 50 16.51 -6.80 2.68
CA LEU A 50 16.61 -6.56 4.13
C LEU A 50 17.29 -7.71 4.88
N ARG A 51 17.15 -8.95 4.38
CA ARG A 51 17.86 -10.11 4.94
C ARG A 51 19.37 -10.08 4.65
N GLY A 52 19.81 -9.38 3.60
CA GLY A 52 21.19 -9.42 3.12
C GLY A 52 22.04 -8.16 3.37
N SER A 53 21.49 -7.08 3.95
CA SER A 53 22.20 -5.79 4.03
C SER A 53 21.87 -4.97 5.28
N SER A 54 22.90 -4.43 5.94
CA SER A 54 22.80 -3.54 7.11
C SER A 54 22.94 -2.04 6.77
N THR A 55 23.16 -1.66 5.51
CA THR A 55 23.61 -0.28 5.17
C THR A 55 22.57 0.57 4.44
N ARG A 56 21.44 0.00 3.98
CA ARG A 56 20.39 0.72 3.24
C ARG A 56 18.98 0.53 3.84
N GLN A 57 18.90 0.55 5.17
CA GLN A 57 17.77 0.01 5.93
C GLN A 57 16.50 0.87 5.94
N ARG A 58 16.61 2.21 6.05
CA ARG A 58 15.41 3.05 6.29
C ARG A 58 14.39 3.03 5.15
N GLY A 59 14.84 3.14 3.89
CA GLY A 59 13.94 3.12 2.73
C GLY A 59 13.30 1.75 2.51
N LEU A 60 14.08 0.67 2.70
CA LEU A 60 13.57 -0.70 2.59
C LEU A 60 12.60 -1.06 3.71
N GLU A 61 12.85 -0.61 4.95
CA GLU A 61 11.91 -0.80 6.07
C GLU A 61 10.63 0.01 5.89
N ALA A 62 10.71 1.22 5.32
CA ALA A 62 9.51 1.96 4.93
C ALA A 62 8.72 1.21 3.85
N ALA A 63 9.37 0.72 2.79
CA ALA A 63 8.73 -0.08 1.75
C ALA A 63 8.09 -1.36 2.32
N ARG A 64 8.78 -2.07 3.22
CA ARG A 64 8.25 -3.27 3.88
C ARG A 64 6.98 -3.00 4.69
N ARG A 65 6.85 -1.81 5.27
CA ARG A 65 5.64 -1.40 6.02
C ARG A 65 4.50 -0.95 5.13
N GLU A 66 4.80 -0.30 4.01
CA GLU A 66 3.79 0.33 3.15
C GLU A 66 3.27 -0.57 2.03
N LEU A 67 4.13 -1.40 1.42
CA LEU A 67 3.73 -2.29 0.31
C LEU A 67 2.56 -3.23 0.69
N PRO A 68 2.49 -3.84 1.89
CA PRO A 68 1.33 -4.63 2.29
C PRO A 68 0.01 -3.85 2.27
N LYS A 69 0.04 -2.58 2.70
CA LYS A 69 -1.15 -1.71 2.74
C LYS A 69 -1.66 -1.39 1.33
N TYR A 70 -0.74 -1.07 0.41
CA TYR A 70 -1.10 -0.87 -0.99
C TYR A 70 -1.71 -2.14 -1.60
N ILE A 71 -1.09 -3.31 -1.38
CA ILE A 71 -1.60 -4.60 -1.85
C ILE A 71 -3.05 -4.81 -1.37
N GLU A 72 -3.31 -4.55 -0.10
CA GLU A 72 -4.65 -4.70 0.48
C GLU A 72 -5.64 -3.68 -0.09
N ALA A 73 -5.26 -2.42 -0.25
CA ALA A 73 -6.09 -1.39 -0.86
C ALA A 73 -6.53 -1.79 -2.29
N PHE A 74 -5.59 -2.26 -3.11
CA PHE A 74 -5.91 -2.67 -4.48
C PHE A 74 -6.70 -3.99 -4.55
N ARG A 75 -6.53 -4.91 -3.58
CA ARG A 75 -7.40 -6.09 -3.44
C ARG A 75 -8.85 -5.68 -3.14
N LEU A 76 -9.07 -4.74 -2.23
CA LEU A 76 -10.40 -4.22 -1.91
C LEU A 76 -11.11 -3.65 -3.14
N VAL A 77 -10.39 -2.88 -3.96
CA VAL A 77 -10.95 -2.34 -5.21
C VAL A 77 -11.28 -3.45 -6.20
N ARG A 78 -10.37 -4.42 -6.39
CA ARG A 78 -10.59 -5.56 -7.30
C ARG A 78 -11.81 -6.38 -6.91
N ASP A 79 -12.01 -6.59 -5.62
CA ASP A 79 -13.02 -7.51 -5.11
C ASP A 79 -14.41 -6.86 -4.99
N ARG A 80 -14.50 -5.53 -4.88
CA ARG A 80 -15.75 -4.76 -4.87
C ARG A 80 -16.43 -4.60 -6.23
N ALA A 81 -15.69 -4.62 -7.33
CA ALA A 81 -16.23 -4.45 -8.67
C ALA A 81 -16.99 -5.69 -9.20
N ARG A 82 -17.66 -6.45 -8.32
CA ARG A 82 -18.44 -7.66 -8.60
C ARG A 82 -19.92 -7.36 -8.78
#